data_AF-M2PDV8-F1
#
_entry.id   AF-M2PDV8-F1
#
_cell.length_a   1.000
_cell.length_b   1.000
_cell.length_c   1.000
_cell.angle_alpha   90.00
_cell.angle_beta   90.00
_cell.angle_gamma   90.00
#
_symmetry.space_group_name_H-M   'P 1'
#
loop_
_entity.id
_entity.type
_entity.pdbx_description
1 polymer ?
#
loop_
_entity_poly.entity_id
_entity_poly.type
_entity_poly.pdbx_seq_one_letter_code
_entity_poly.pdbx_strand_id
1 'polypeptide(L)'
;LAIAHWQDHRSQELIQPSALRAPEVILGYPWSTQVDIWNLGCLVTELLIGFWLFEPNAEKLWGYEEDYLSRMTEALEASFEPSFLDRCAHRDKFFKADGSFAHLTAHEEPTWPLRKLLETFSELGEEEKQSVERFVRRCLCLTPEERAAAKELIEDPWLADSA
;
A
#
# COMPACT_ATOMS: atom_id res chain seq x y z
N LEU A 1 -13.39 -13.82 -15.84
CA LEU A 1 -13.95 -14.36 -14.58
C LEU A 1 -14.09 -13.20 -13.63
N ALA A 2 -15.28 -12.97 -13.06
CA ALA A 2 -15.44 -11.96 -12.03
C ALA A 2 -14.76 -12.45 -10.75
N ILE A 3 -13.81 -11.67 -10.24
CA ILE A 3 -13.01 -11.96 -9.03
C ILE A 3 -13.54 -11.22 -7.79
N ALA A 4 -14.79 -10.76 -7.86
CA ALA A 4 -15.45 -10.09 -6.74
C ALA A 4 -15.98 -11.11 -5.73
N HIS A 5 -15.97 -10.72 -4.45
CA HIS A 5 -16.45 -11.54 -3.34
C HIS A 5 -17.41 -10.74 -2.46
N TRP A 6 -18.38 -11.43 -1.86
CA TRP A 6 -19.20 -10.87 -0.80
C TRP A 6 -18.46 -10.99 0.52
N GLN A 7 -18.66 -10.04 1.44
CA GLN A 7 -17.96 -10.05 2.73
C GLN A 7 -18.22 -11.32 3.55
N ASP A 8 -19.44 -11.85 3.44
CA ASP A 8 -19.94 -13.03 4.13
C ASP A 8 -19.71 -14.35 3.35
N HIS A 9 -19.29 -14.27 2.08
CA HIS A 9 -19.01 -15.43 1.22
C HIS A 9 -17.74 -15.22 0.40
N ARG A 10 -16.61 -15.59 1.01
CA ARG A 10 -15.29 -15.53 0.38
C ARG A 10 -14.95 -16.88 -0.24
N SER A 11 -14.43 -16.87 -1.47
CA SER A 11 -14.06 -18.10 -2.19
C SER A 11 -12.56 -18.28 -2.38
N GLN A 12 -11.74 -17.26 -2.11
CA GLN A 12 -10.28 -17.29 -2.24
C GLN A 12 -9.63 -16.40 -1.17
N GLU A 13 -8.47 -16.79 -0.66
CA GLU A 13 -7.69 -15.97 0.27
C GLU A 13 -6.75 -15.00 -0.45
N LEU A 14 -6.14 -15.49 -1.54
CA LEU A 14 -5.30 -14.67 -2.41
C LEU A 14 -6.17 -13.90 -3.40
N ILE A 15 -6.24 -12.60 -3.19
CA ILE A 15 -6.92 -11.65 -4.05
C ILE A 15 -5.92 -10.64 -4.63
N GLN A 16 -6.42 -9.82 -5.56
CA GLN A 16 -5.71 -8.70 -6.20
C GLN A 16 -4.53 -9.12 -7.11
N PRO A 17 -4.30 -8.37 -8.21
CA PRO A 17 -3.04 -8.45 -8.94
C PRO A 17 -1.85 -8.15 -8.03
N SER A 18 -0.69 -8.74 -8.31
CA SER A 18 0.49 -8.58 -7.44
C SER A 18 0.92 -7.12 -7.24
N ALA A 19 0.84 -6.29 -8.28
CA ALA A 19 1.21 -4.87 -8.23
C ALA A 19 0.26 -4.00 -7.36
N LEU A 20 -0.91 -4.53 -7.02
CA LEU A 20 -1.93 -3.84 -6.22
C LEU A 20 -2.20 -4.57 -4.90
N ARG A 21 -1.47 -5.64 -4.57
CA ARG A 21 -1.85 -6.48 -3.43
C ARG A 21 -1.64 -5.72 -2.12
N ALA A 22 -2.68 -5.65 -1.29
CA ALA A 22 -2.61 -4.97 -0.01
C ALA A 22 -1.73 -5.77 0.99
N PRO A 23 -1.04 -5.10 1.93
CA PRO A 23 -0.13 -5.76 2.86
C PRO A 23 -0.84 -6.84 3.70
N GLU A 24 -2.08 -6.62 4.13
CA GLU A 24 -2.85 -7.61 4.89
C GLU A 24 -3.07 -8.92 4.12
N VAL A 25 -3.18 -8.86 2.79
CA VAL A 25 -3.34 -10.06 1.96
C VAL A 25 -2.04 -10.86 1.92
N ILE A 26 -0.89 -10.18 1.83
CA ILE A 26 0.44 -10.81 1.86
C ILE A 26 0.72 -11.42 3.23
N LEU A 27 0.40 -10.66 4.29
CA LEU A 27 0.66 -11.02 5.68
C LEU A 27 -0.34 -12.02 6.26
N GLY A 28 -1.38 -12.40 5.50
CA GLY A 28 -2.38 -13.36 5.96
C GLY A 28 -3.25 -12.81 7.09
N TYR A 29 -3.54 -11.51 7.07
CA TYR A 29 -4.52 -10.88 7.94
C TYR A 29 -5.90 -10.85 7.25
N PRO A 30 -7.02 -10.99 7.99
CA PRO A 30 -8.35 -10.98 7.39
C PRO A 30 -8.62 -9.70 6.59
N TRP A 31 -8.72 -9.84 5.28
CA TRP A 31 -9.04 -8.71 4.40
C TRP A 31 -10.51 -8.32 4.48
N SER A 32 -10.85 -7.10 4.05
CA SER A 32 -12.22 -6.59 3.92
C SER A 32 -12.28 -5.60 2.75
N THR A 33 -13.28 -4.72 2.67
CA THR A 33 -13.37 -3.64 1.66
C THR A 33 -12.17 -2.69 1.68
N GLN A 34 -11.39 -2.67 2.76
CA GLN A 34 -10.19 -1.83 2.88
C GLN A 34 -9.09 -2.19 1.86
N VAL A 35 -9.11 -3.39 1.29
CA VAL A 35 -8.20 -3.77 0.20
C VAL A 35 -8.47 -2.98 -1.09
N ASP A 36 -9.73 -2.62 -1.33
CA ASP A 36 -10.12 -1.81 -2.49
C ASP A 36 -9.65 -0.35 -2.30
N ILE A 37 -9.66 0.15 -1.06
CA ILE A 37 -9.11 1.47 -0.71
C ILE A 37 -7.60 1.51 -0.95
N TRP A 38 -6.88 0.44 -0.62
CA TRP A 38 -5.47 0.32 -0.96
C TRP A 38 -5.25 0.37 -2.48
N ASN A 39 -6.07 -0.34 -3.25
CA ASN A 39 -6.01 -0.33 -4.71
C ASN A 39 -6.26 1.06 -5.29
N LEU A 40 -7.22 1.79 -4.74
CA LEU A 40 -7.48 3.16 -5.13
C LEU A 40 -6.23 4.04 -4.92
N GLY A 41 -5.58 3.95 -3.76
CA GLY A 41 -4.36 4.71 -3.47
C GLY A 41 -3.22 4.41 -4.45
N CYS A 42 -2.98 3.12 -4.73
CA CYS A 42 -1.98 2.71 -5.72
C CYS A 42 -2.29 3.23 -7.12
N LEU A 43 -3.54 3.08 -7.58
CA LEU A 43 -3.96 3.49 -8.92
C LEU A 43 -3.94 5.00 -9.11
N VAL A 44 -4.40 5.77 -8.11
CA VAL A 44 -4.32 7.24 -8.15
C VAL A 44 -2.86 7.68 -8.27
N THR A 45 -1.97 7.08 -7.49
CA THR A 45 -0.55 7.42 -7.55
C THR A 45 0.06 7.04 -8.91
N GLU A 46 -0.22 5.84 -9.41
CA GLU A 46 0.25 5.35 -10.71
C GLU A 46 -0.21 6.26 -11.86
N LEU A 47 -1.47 6.70 -11.85
CA LEU A 47 -2.00 7.62 -12.86
C LEU A 47 -1.31 8.99 -12.85
N LEU A 48 -0.80 9.44 -11.69
CA LEU A 48 -0.16 10.74 -11.55
C LEU A 48 1.33 10.73 -11.86
N ILE A 49 2.03 9.63 -11.62
CA ILE A 49 3.48 9.52 -11.83
C ILE A 49 3.86 8.69 -13.07
N GLY A 50 2.92 7.92 -13.61
CA GLY A 50 3.07 7.17 -14.86
C GLY A 50 3.68 5.76 -14.73
N PHE A 51 3.91 5.27 -13.52
CA PHE A 51 4.48 3.95 -13.23
C PHE A 51 4.01 3.43 -11.86
N TRP A 52 4.30 2.16 -11.55
CA TRP A 52 3.82 1.53 -10.32
C TRP A 52 4.46 2.16 -9.08
N LEU A 53 3.65 2.47 -8.08
CA LEU A 53 4.15 3.03 -6.81
C LEU A 53 5.11 2.08 -6.10
N PHE A 54 4.87 0.78 -6.20
CA PHE A 54 5.66 -0.26 -5.57
C PHE A 54 6.13 -1.25 -6.65
N GLU A 55 7.42 -1.21 -6.97
CA GLU A 55 8.03 -2.05 -8.01
C GLU A 55 8.98 -3.07 -7.38
N PRO A 56 8.47 -4.25 -6.97
CA PRO A 56 9.29 -5.27 -6.35
C PRO A 56 10.14 -6.00 -7.39
N ASN A 57 11.38 -6.32 -7.01
CA ASN A 57 12.30 -7.09 -7.83
C ASN A 57 12.36 -8.55 -7.35
N ALA A 58 11.89 -9.47 -8.20
CA ALA A 58 11.82 -10.90 -7.91
C ALA A 58 13.20 -11.57 -7.75
N GLU A 59 14.27 -10.96 -8.28
CA GLU A 59 15.63 -11.50 -8.25
C GLU A 59 16.36 -11.18 -6.93
N LYS A 60 15.74 -10.43 -6.01
CA LYS A 60 16.32 -10.11 -4.71
C LYS A 60 16.38 -11.34 -3.80
N LEU A 61 17.43 -11.40 -2.97
CA LEU A 61 17.69 -12.52 -2.06
C LEU A 61 16.58 -12.76 -1.03
N TRP A 62 15.85 -11.71 -0.65
CA TRP A 62 14.74 -11.75 0.31
C TRP A 62 13.38 -12.07 -0.36
N GLY A 63 13.35 -12.22 -1.69
CA GLY A 63 12.17 -12.62 -2.44
C GLY A 63 11.17 -11.50 -2.70
N TYR A 64 10.29 -11.75 -3.68
CA TYR A 64 9.36 -10.76 -4.23
C TYR A 64 8.45 -10.10 -3.19
N GLU A 65 7.84 -10.87 -2.30
CA GLU A 65 6.84 -10.35 -1.35
C GLU A 65 7.48 -9.53 -0.22
N GLU A 66 8.64 -9.94 0.30
CA GLU A 66 9.36 -9.16 1.30
C GLU A 66 9.90 -7.86 0.69
N ASP A 67 10.39 -7.92 -0.56
CA ASP A 67 10.79 -6.74 -1.31
C ASP A 67 9.61 -5.77 -1.44
N TYR A 68 8.45 -6.29 -1.81
CA TYR A 68 7.23 -5.50 -1.96
C TYR A 68 6.80 -4.83 -0.65
N LEU A 69 6.75 -5.57 0.46
CA LEU A 69 6.43 -5.01 1.78
C LEU A 69 7.44 -3.92 2.19
N SER A 70 8.72 -4.11 1.89
CA SER A 70 9.73 -3.10 2.21
C SER A 70 9.58 -1.83 1.37
N ARG A 71 9.25 -1.94 0.08
CA ARG A 71 9.00 -0.77 -0.78
C ARG A 71 7.77 0.01 -0.32
N MET A 72 6.77 -0.66 0.26
CA MET A 72 5.66 0.02 0.94
C MET A 72 6.15 0.87 2.11
N THR A 73 6.99 0.31 2.99
CA THR A 73 7.52 1.04 4.16
C THR A 73 8.37 2.24 3.75
N GLU A 74 9.18 2.10 2.70
CA GLU A 74 10.04 3.17 2.19
C GLU A 74 9.25 4.32 1.56
N ALA A 75 8.33 4.02 0.63
CA ALA A 75 7.59 5.07 -0.07
C ALA A 75 6.61 5.82 0.84
N LEU A 76 6.04 5.12 1.83
CA LEU A 76 5.08 5.70 2.77
C LEU A 76 5.77 6.33 4.00
N GLU A 77 7.07 6.09 4.18
CA GLU A 77 7.83 6.52 5.35
C GLU A 77 7.19 6.04 6.67
N ALA A 78 6.76 4.77 6.67
CA ALA A 78 6.00 4.17 7.75
C ALA A 78 6.50 2.76 8.07
N SER A 79 6.27 2.30 9.31
CA SER A 79 6.55 0.95 9.75
C SER A 79 5.26 0.18 10.06
N PHE A 80 5.29 -1.14 9.93
CA PHE A 80 4.19 -1.97 10.40
C PHE A 80 4.13 -1.95 11.93
N GLU A 81 2.95 -1.64 12.46
CA GLU A 81 2.73 -1.65 13.91
C GLU A 81 2.87 -3.08 14.48
N PRO A 82 3.60 -3.28 15.60
CA PRO A 82 3.75 -4.62 16.20
C PRO A 82 2.41 -5.29 16.50
N SER A 83 1.44 -4.52 17.00
CA SER A 83 0.09 -5.01 17.30
C SER A 83 -0.70 -5.48 16.07
N PHE A 84 -0.38 -4.95 14.89
CA PHE A 84 -0.91 -5.45 13.63
C PHE A 84 -0.19 -6.73 13.21
N LEU A 85 1.15 -6.74 13.23
CA LEU A 85 1.96 -7.90 12.87
C LEU A 85 1.64 -9.15 13.71
N ASP A 86 1.35 -8.99 15.01
CA ASP A 86 0.99 -10.10 15.90
C ASP A 86 -0.33 -10.80 15.51
N ARG A 87 -1.18 -10.13 14.71
CA ARG A 87 -2.45 -10.67 14.20
C ARG A 87 -2.32 -11.29 12.81
N CYS A 88 -1.13 -11.24 12.20
CA CYS A 88 -0.87 -11.69 10.83
C CYS A 88 -0.39 -13.15 10.80
N ALA A 89 -1.09 -14.03 10.06
CA ALA A 89 -0.75 -15.45 9.99
C ALA A 89 0.64 -15.72 9.37
N HIS A 90 1.11 -14.83 8.48
CA HIS A 90 2.38 -15.00 7.76
C HIS A 90 3.50 -14.10 8.31
N ARG A 91 3.34 -13.49 9.49
CA ARG A 91 4.33 -12.62 10.14
C ARG A 91 5.75 -13.18 10.10
N ASP A 92 5.93 -14.39 10.60
CA ASP A 92 7.26 -15.01 10.80
C ASP A 92 8.00 -15.32 9.49
N LYS A 93 7.30 -15.29 8.34
CA LYS A 93 7.92 -15.41 7.03
C LYS A 93 8.70 -14.14 6.65
N PHE A 94 8.26 -12.97 7.11
CA PHE A 94 8.74 -11.68 6.64
C PHE A 94 9.39 -10.82 7.72
N PHE A 95 9.11 -11.09 9.01
CA PHE A 95 9.57 -10.25 10.12
C PHE A 95 10.19 -11.04 11.26
N LYS A 96 11.25 -10.48 11.84
CA LYS A 96 11.87 -10.93 13.09
C LYS A 96 11.03 -10.47 14.30
N ALA A 97 11.34 -11.01 15.48
CA ALA A 97 10.65 -10.68 16.74
C ALA A 97 10.67 -9.18 17.09
N ASP A 98 11.71 -8.45 16.67
CA ASP A 98 11.89 -7.01 16.90
C ASP A 98 11.15 -6.12 15.88
N GLY A 99 10.42 -6.71 14.93
CA GLY A 99 9.68 -5.99 13.89
C GLY A 99 10.54 -5.62 12.66
N SER A 100 11.84 -5.93 12.66
CA SER A 100 12.67 -5.80 11.47
C SER A 100 12.36 -6.89 10.44
N PHE A 101 12.62 -6.63 9.16
CA PHE A 101 12.47 -7.63 8.11
C PHE A 101 13.39 -8.83 8.34
N ALA A 102 12.91 -10.03 7.99
CA ALA A 102 13.59 -11.29 8.25
C ALA A 102 14.86 -11.44 7.42
N HIS A 103 14.79 -11.10 6.13
CA HIS A 103 15.84 -11.37 5.13
C HIS A 103 16.40 -10.09 4.50
N LEU A 104 15.60 -9.04 4.37
CA LEU A 104 16.03 -7.73 3.88
C LEU A 104 17.09 -7.15 4.82
N THR A 105 18.22 -6.75 4.25
CA THR A 105 19.27 -6.00 4.95
C THR A 105 19.21 -4.52 4.61
N ALA A 106 19.29 -4.18 3.32
CA ALA A 106 19.11 -2.84 2.78
C ALA A 106 18.87 -2.90 1.27
N HIS A 107 18.12 -1.93 0.74
CA HIS A 107 18.11 -1.66 -0.69
C HIS A 107 19.33 -0.83 -1.09
N GLU A 108 19.99 -1.21 -2.18
CA GLU A 108 21.00 -0.36 -2.83
C GLU A 108 20.35 0.92 -3.37
N GLU A 109 19.13 0.78 -3.92
CA GLU A 109 18.29 1.87 -4.40
C GLU A 109 16.91 1.78 -3.74
N PRO A 110 16.75 2.41 -2.57
CA PRO A 110 15.48 2.49 -1.88
C PRO A 110 14.41 3.20 -2.72
N THR A 111 13.17 2.84 -2.48
CA THR A 111 12.01 3.53 -3.06
C THR A 111 11.97 4.97 -2.58
N TRP A 112 11.69 5.90 -3.49
CA TRP A 112 11.54 7.30 -3.09
C TRP A 112 10.25 7.50 -2.27
N PRO A 113 10.27 8.39 -1.26
CA PRO A 113 9.05 8.79 -0.57
C PRO A 113 7.99 9.32 -1.54
N LEU A 114 6.72 9.10 -1.21
CA LEU A 114 5.56 9.54 -2.00
C LEU A 114 5.66 11.01 -2.39
N ARG A 115 6.01 11.89 -1.43
CA ARG A 115 6.16 13.32 -1.68
C ARG A 115 7.19 13.61 -2.78
N LYS A 116 8.34 12.95 -2.74
CA LYS A 116 9.41 13.11 -3.73
C LYS A 116 9.00 12.57 -5.10
N LEU A 117 8.26 11.45 -5.14
CA LEU A 117 7.70 10.91 -6.38
C LEU A 117 6.75 11.91 -7.04
N LEU A 118 5.81 12.47 -6.27
CA LEU A 118 4.88 13.50 -6.76
C LEU A 118 5.63 14.73 -7.25
N GLU A 119 6.61 15.22 -6.50
CA GLU A 119 7.44 16.37 -6.90
C GLU A 119 8.16 16.19 -8.22
N THR A 120 8.68 14.98 -8.45
CA THR A 120 9.56 14.70 -9.59
C THR A 120 8.78 14.34 -10.85
N PHE A 121 7.70 13.57 -10.71
CA PHE A 121 7.06 12.90 -11.84
C PHE A 121 5.64 13.40 -12.14
N SER A 122 4.96 14.07 -11.21
CA SER A 122 3.63 14.63 -11.49
C SER A 122 3.70 16.04 -12.07
N GLU A 123 2.77 16.36 -12.96
CA GLU A 123 2.63 17.70 -13.57
C GLU A 123 1.84 18.69 -12.69
N LEU A 124 1.54 18.31 -11.44
CA LEU A 124 0.66 19.05 -10.54
C LEU A 124 1.34 20.29 -9.94
N GLY A 125 0.53 21.30 -9.60
CA GLY A 125 0.96 22.44 -8.78
C GLY A 125 1.23 22.06 -7.33
N GLU A 126 1.93 22.90 -6.57
CA GLU A 126 2.34 22.59 -5.18
C GLU A 126 1.15 22.34 -4.24
N GLU A 127 0.11 23.17 -4.30
CA GLU A 127 -1.09 23.02 -3.46
C GLU A 127 -1.85 21.72 -3.78
N GLU A 128 -1.88 21.34 -5.07
CA GLU A 128 -2.53 20.13 -5.52
C GLU A 128 -1.71 18.89 -5.12
N LYS A 129 -0.37 18.95 -5.21
CA LYS A 129 0.52 17.89 -4.70
C LYS A 129 0.28 17.62 -3.21
N GLN A 130 0.13 18.66 -2.40
CA GLN A 130 -0.19 18.52 -0.97
C GLN A 130 -1.57 17.88 -0.74
N SER A 131 -2.56 18.28 -1.55
CA SER A 131 -3.92 17.75 -1.46
C SER A 131 -4.00 16.27 -1.87
N VAL A 132 -3.34 15.91 -2.97
CA VAL A 132 -3.18 14.52 -3.43
C VAL A 132 -2.42 13.69 -2.41
N GLU A 133 -1.28 14.17 -1.91
CA GLU A 133 -0.48 13.43 -0.93
C GLU A 133 -1.33 13.09 0.30
N ARG A 134 -2.09 14.06 0.82
CA ARG A 134 -3.04 13.83 1.92
C ARG A 134 -4.04 12.74 1.55
N PHE A 135 -4.68 12.83 0.38
CA PHE A 135 -5.67 11.86 -0.07
C PHE A 135 -5.07 10.44 -0.19
N VAL A 136 -3.91 10.31 -0.85
CA VAL A 136 -3.23 9.03 -1.05
C VAL A 136 -2.79 8.43 0.29
N ARG A 137 -2.27 9.23 1.22
CA ARG A 137 -1.88 8.73 2.56
C ARG A 137 -3.06 8.23 3.38
N ARG A 138 -4.27 8.77 3.18
CA ARG A 138 -5.51 8.22 3.78
C ARG A 138 -5.92 6.88 3.18
N CYS A 139 -5.50 6.60 1.94
CA CYS A 139 -5.76 5.33 1.26
C CYS A 139 -4.69 4.27 1.59
N LEU A 140 -3.43 4.68 1.72
CA LEU A 140 -2.26 3.80 1.84
C LEU A 140 -1.74 3.68 3.27
N CYS A 141 -2.62 3.45 4.24
CA CYS A 141 -2.18 3.05 5.58
C CYS A 141 -1.80 1.57 5.60
N LEU A 142 -0.68 1.22 6.23
CA LEU A 142 -0.20 -0.16 6.31
C LEU A 142 -1.17 -1.06 7.09
N THR A 143 -1.77 -0.52 8.17
CA THR A 143 -2.85 -1.17 8.91
C THR A 143 -4.19 -0.90 8.23
N PRO A 144 -4.97 -1.94 7.85
CA PRO A 144 -6.22 -1.74 7.09
C PRO A 144 -7.29 -0.95 7.85
N GLU A 145 -7.32 -1.07 9.18
CA GLU A 145 -8.26 -0.36 10.05
C GLU A 145 -8.05 1.16 10.08
N GLU A 146 -6.86 1.64 9.73
CA GLU A 146 -6.50 3.07 9.76
C GLU A 146 -6.81 3.79 8.43
N ARG A 147 -7.08 3.04 7.37
CA ARG A 147 -7.42 3.60 6.06
C ARG A 147 -8.82 4.21 6.10
N ALA A 148 -8.99 5.34 5.43
CA ALA A 148 -10.28 5.99 5.29
C ALA A 148 -11.29 5.09 4.56
N ALA A 149 -12.56 5.16 4.95
CA ALA A 149 -13.63 4.50 4.21
C ALA A 149 -13.95 5.26 2.91
N ALA A 150 -14.46 4.56 1.89
CA ALA A 150 -14.85 5.18 0.62
C ALA A 150 -15.79 6.40 0.79
N LYS A 151 -16.73 6.31 1.73
CA LYS A 151 -17.68 7.38 2.07
C LYS A 151 -17.00 8.64 2.65
N GLU A 152 -15.80 8.51 3.21
CA GLU A 152 -15.04 9.64 3.78
C GLU A 152 -14.05 10.19 2.75
N LEU A 153 -13.68 9.38 1.75
CA LEU A 153 -12.81 9.79 0.64
C LEU A 153 -13.58 10.60 -0.40
N ILE A 154 -14.84 10.29 -0.66
CA ILE A 154 -15.70 11.07 -1.58
C ILE A 154 -15.89 12.52 -1.10
N GLU A 155 -15.79 12.75 0.21
CA GLU A 155 -15.89 14.07 0.83
C GLU A 155 -14.52 14.77 0.96
N ASP A 156 -13.43 14.15 0.50
CA ASP A 156 -12.11 14.76 0.57
C ASP A 156 -12.07 16.03 -0.30
N PRO A 157 -11.57 17.17 0.23
CA PRO A 157 -11.51 18.42 -0.52
C PRO A 157 -10.83 18.32 -1.89
N TRP A 158 -9.85 17.42 -2.04
CA TRP A 158 -9.18 17.22 -3.33
C TRP A 158 -10.16 16.79 -4.43
N LEU A 159 -11.14 15.94 -4.09
CA LEU A 159 -12.18 15.51 -5.03
C LEU A 159 -13.36 16.49 -5.07
N ALA A 160 -13.69 17.12 -3.93
CA ALA A 160 -14.85 17.99 -3.82
C ALA A 160 -14.67 19.34 -4.56
N ASP A 161 -13.44 19.87 -4.65
CA ASP A 161 -13.15 21.12 -5.37
C ASP A 161 -13.07 20.94 -6.90
N SER A 162 -13.22 19.71 -7.40
CA SER A 162 -13.20 19.37 -8.84
C SER A 162 -14.61 19.31 -9.47
N ALA A 163 -15.67 19.65 -8.74
CA ALA A 163 -17.07 19.57 -9.17
C ALA A 163 -17.69 20.94 -9.51
#